data_AF-Z9JXC6-F1
#
_entry.id   AF-Z9JXC6-F1
#
_cell.length_a   1.000
_cell.length_b   1.000
_cell.length_c   1.000
_cell.angle_alpha   90.00
_cell.angle_beta   90.00
_cell.angle_gamma   90.00
#
_symmetry.space_group_name_H-M   'P 1'
#
loop_
_entity.id
_entity.type
_entity.pdbx_description
1 polymer ?
#
loop_
_entity_poly.entity_id
_entity_poly.type
_entity_poly.pdbx_seq_one_letter_code
_entity_poly.pdbx_strand_id
1 'polypeptide(L)'
;MDYRVLARSMWILLLLPYALLALSQLLALVAFAQVAPSQQAGVTALGVPLLVYLAAALLSTGAVSLAAIPARGAGTDPRGSLIALAALAGVLICAAPLLWGRAIGEFHASHHLVRGLLVAGSLVLYSWYVASHR
;
A
#
# COMPACT_ATOMS: atom_id res chain seq x y z
N MET A 1 -26.43 12.69 14.20
CA MET A 1 -25.20 12.83 13.39
C MET A 1 -25.54 12.36 11.99
N ASP A 2 -25.34 13.20 10.98
CA ASP A 2 -25.83 12.95 9.61
C ASP A 2 -25.03 11.79 8.97
N TYR A 3 -25.73 10.81 8.39
CA TYR A 3 -25.13 9.61 7.80
C TYR A 3 -24.13 9.95 6.69
N ARG A 4 -24.37 11.06 5.98
CA ARG A 4 -23.46 11.58 4.95
C ARG A 4 -22.15 12.10 5.52
N VAL A 5 -22.18 12.65 6.73
CA VAL A 5 -20.97 13.13 7.43
C VAL A 5 -20.17 11.93 7.94
N LEU A 6 -20.82 10.92 8.52
CA LEU A 6 -20.15 9.69 8.97
C LEU A 6 -19.46 8.96 7.81
N ALA A 7 -20.16 8.80 6.68
CA ALA A 7 -19.62 8.17 5.48
C ALA A 7 -18.39 8.90 4.92
N ARG A 8 -18.45 10.23 4.88
CA ARG A 8 -17.34 11.08 4.39
C ARG A 8 -16.14 11.02 5.32
N SER A 9 -16.35 11.01 6.63
CA SER A 9 -15.29 10.87 7.64
C SER A 9 -14.60 9.51 7.56
N MET A 10 -15.37 8.42 7.39
CA MET A 10 -14.78 7.08 7.26
C MET A 10 -13.99 6.89 5.96
N TRP A 11 -14.40 7.56 4.88
CA TRP A 11 -13.67 7.54 3.61
C TRP A 11 -12.28 8.21 3.71
N ILE A 12 -12.19 9.33 4.44
CA ILE A 12 -10.91 10.04 4.68
C ILE A 12 -9.98 9.19 5.57
N LEU A 13 -10.54 8.44 6.53
CA LEU A 13 -9.77 7.53 7.39
C LEU A 13 -9.14 6.37 6.63
N LEU A 14 -9.66 6.03 5.43
CA LEU A 14 -9.07 5.02 4.54
C LEU A 14 -7.99 5.59 3.64
N LEU A 15 -8.14 6.83 3.16
CA LEU A 15 -7.17 7.49 2.29
C LEU A 15 -5.82 7.71 2.98
N LEU A 16 -5.84 8.08 4.27
CA LEU A 16 -4.64 8.39 5.03
C LEU A 16 -3.64 7.21 5.12
N PRO A 17 -4.03 6.00 5.55
CA PRO A 17 -3.09 4.89 5.63
C PRO A 17 -2.60 4.42 4.25
N TYR A 18 -3.42 4.44 3.19
CA TYR A 18 -2.92 4.14 1.84
C TYR A 18 -1.92 5.17 1.33
N ALA A 19 -2.13 6.46 1.63
CA ALA A 19 -1.18 7.51 1.30
C ALA A 19 0.15 7.35 2.06
N LEU A 20 0.10 7.00 3.35
CA LEU A 20 1.30 6.69 4.14
C LEU A 20 2.04 5.45 3.62
N LEU A 21 1.29 4.41 3.23
CA LEU A 21 1.86 3.21 2.61
C LEU A 21 2.52 3.54 1.27
N ALA A 22 1.87 4.33 0.40
CA ALA A 22 2.45 4.80 -0.86
C ALA A 22 3.75 5.59 -0.62
N LEU A 23 3.72 6.56 0.30
CA LEU A 23 4.88 7.37 0.67
C LEU A 23 6.02 6.49 1.20
N SER A 24 5.71 5.49 2.03
CA SER A 24 6.72 4.55 2.53
C SER A 24 7.38 3.70 1.44
N GLN A 25 6.66 3.40 0.34
CA GLN A 25 7.26 2.70 -0.80
C GLN A 25 8.12 3.64 -1.64
N LEU A 26 7.70 4.89 -1.84
CA LEU A 26 8.50 5.90 -2.54
C LEU A 26 9.81 6.19 -1.80
N LEU A 27 9.75 6.35 -0.47
CA LEU A 27 10.96 6.51 0.36
C LEU A 27 11.86 5.27 0.29
N ALA A 28 11.27 4.08 0.26
CA ALA A 28 12.05 2.85 0.11
C ALA A 28 12.73 2.74 -1.27
N LEU A 29 12.08 3.21 -2.35
CA LEU A 29 12.70 3.30 -3.68
C LEU A 29 13.87 4.28 -3.71
N VAL A 30 13.76 5.43 -3.03
CA VAL A 30 14.86 6.38 -2.89
C VAL A 30 16.04 5.75 -2.14
N ALA A 31 15.77 5.11 -1.00
CA ALA A 31 16.81 4.43 -0.23
C ALA A 31 17.45 3.27 -1.02
N PHE A 32 16.64 2.49 -1.75
CA PHE A 32 17.12 1.44 -2.65
C PHE A 32 18.09 2.01 -3.69
N ALA A 33 17.75 3.13 -4.35
CA ALA A 33 18.60 3.73 -5.37
C ALA A 33 19.93 4.28 -4.82
N GLN A 34 19.95 4.69 -3.55
CA GLN A 34 21.16 5.15 -2.87
C GLN A 34 22.08 3.99 -2.46
N VAL A 35 21.51 2.86 -2.03
CA VAL A 35 22.27 1.71 -1.49
C VAL A 35 22.64 0.70 -2.56
N ALA A 36 21.78 0.44 -3.55
CA ALA A 36 22.00 -0.59 -4.57
C ALA A 36 23.34 -0.48 -5.32
N PRO A 37 23.88 0.72 -5.66
CA PRO A 37 25.16 0.83 -6.35
C PRO A 37 26.37 0.35 -5.54
N SER A 38 26.30 0.38 -4.22
CA SER A 38 27.39 -0.11 -3.35
C SER A 38 27.27 -1.61 -3.05
N GLN A 39 26.15 -2.23 -3.41
CA GLN A 39 25.93 -3.66 -3.24
C GLN A 39 26.48 -4.38 -4.47
N GLN A 40 27.40 -5.33 -4.28
CA GLN A 40 27.93 -6.20 -5.34
C GLN A 40 26.90 -7.27 -5.77
N ALA A 41 25.62 -6.92 -5.74
CA ALA A 41 24.51 -7.81 -6.04
C ALA A 41 24.25 -7.86 -7.55
N GLY A 42 23.92 -9.04 -8.06
CA GLY A 42 23.56 -9.23 -9.47
C GLY A 42 22.26 -8.52 -9.86
N VAL A 43 22.08 -8.26 -11.15
CA VAL A 43 20.92 -7.53 -11.72
C VAL A 43 19.58 -8.10 -11.26
N THR A 44 19.45 -9.43 -11.14
CA THR A 44 18.21 -10.09 -10.70
C THR A 44 17.94 -9.90 -9.20
N ALA A 45 18.98 -9.91 -8.37
CA ALA A 45 18.87 -9.69 -6.92
C ALA A 45 18.41 -8.27 -6.58
N LEU A 46 18.75 -7.30 -7.44
CA LEU A 46 18.32 -5.90 -7.32
C LEU A 46 16.99 -5.63 -8.05
N GLY A 47 16.82 -6.21 -9.24
CA GLY A 47 15.67 -5.94 -10.12
C GLY A 47 14.34 -6.44 -9.56
N VAL A 48 14.32 -7.62 -8.93
CA VAL A 48 13.06 -8.17 -8.36
C VAL A 48 12.53 -7.28 -7.22
N PRO A 49 13.30 -6.93 -6.18
CA PRO A 49 12.84 -6.00 -5.16
C PRO A 49 12.40 -4.64 -5.71
N LEU A 50 13.14 -4.09 -6.69
CA LEU A 50 12.81 -2.82 -7.33
C LEU A 50 11.43 -2.85 -7.97
N LEU A 51 11.12 -3.89 -8.76
CA LEU A 51 9.82 -4.06 -9.40
C LEU A 51 8.69 -4.21 -8.38
N VAL A 52 8.93 -4.92 -7.28
CA VAL A 52 7.92 -5.10 -6.23
C VAL A 52 7.65 -3.79 -5.49
N TYR A 53 8.69 -2.99 -5.18
CA TYR A 53 8.52 -1.66 -4.60
C TYR A 53 7.77 -0.71 -5.55
N LEU A 54 8.10 -0.72 -6.84
CA LEU A 54 7.42 0.11 -7.84
C LEU A 54 5.95 -0.28 -8.00
N ALA A 55 5.66 -1.58 -8.09
CA ALA A 55 4.29 -2.09 -8.16
C ALA A 55 3.48 -1.71 -6.92
N ALA A 56 4.06 -1.87 -5.72
CA ALA A 56 3.42 -1.48 -4.47
C ALA A 56 3.11 0.03 -4.42
N ALA A 57 4.03 0.88 -4.89
CA ALA A 57 3.83 2.33 -4.96
C ALA A 57 2.72 2.72 -5.94
N LEU A 58 2.72 2.12 -7.14
CA LEU A 58 1.71 2.38 -8.18
C LEU A 58 0.32 1.94 -7.75
N LEU A 59 0.18 0.74 -7.17
CA LEU A 59 -1.11 0.22 -6.70
C LEU A 59 -1.65 1.04 -5.53
N SER A 60 -0.77 1.47 -4.60
CA SER A 60 -1.18 2.33 -3.48
C SER A 60 -1.64 3.69 -3.96
N THR A 61 -0.91 4.30 -4.92
CA THR A 61 -1.32 5.56 -5.56
C THR A 61 -2.62 5.40 -6.34
N GLY A 62 -2.79 4.30 -7.07
CA GLY A 62 -4.01 3.99 -7.80
C GLY A 62 -5.22 3.85 -6.88
N ALA A 63 -5.06 3.19 -5.73
CA ALA A 63 -6.10 3.08 -4.71
C ALA A 63 -6.50 4.46 -4.15
N VAL A 64 -5.52 5.33 -3.87
CA VAL A 64 -5.79 6.72 -3.42
C VAL A 64 -6.52 7.51 -4.50
N SER A 65 -6.07 7.46 -5.76
CA SER A 65 -6.70 8.16 -6.88
C SER A 65 -8.13 7.70 -7.11
N LEU A 66 -8.37 6.37 -7.11
CA LEU A 66 -9.72 5.81 -7.25
C LEU A 66 -10.62 6.20 -6.08
N ALA A 67 -10.08 6.24 -4.87
CA ALA A 67 -10.83 6.68 -3.71
C ALA A 67 -11.11 8.20 -3.74
N ALA A 68 -10.27 9.01 -4.40
CA ALA A 68 -10.52 10.45 -4.53
C ALA A 68 -11.63 10.80 -5.54
N ILE A 69 -12.03 9.88 -6.43
CA ILE A 69 -13.09 10.12 -7.42
C ILE A 69 -14.44 10.15 -6.70
N PRO A 70 -15.19 11.27 -6.74
CA PRO A 70 -16.54 11.33 -6.16
C PRO A 70 -17.43 10.29 -6.83
N ALA A 71 -18.17 9.50 -6.05
CA ALA A 71 -19.19 8.57 -6.54
C ALA A 71 -20.35 9.34 -7.21
N ARG A 72 -20.12 9.86 -8.42
CA ARG A 72 -21.12 10.52 -9.26
C ARG A 72 -21.23 9.74 -10.56
N GLY A 73 -21.96 8.61 -10.52
CA GLY A 73 -22.59 8.06 -11.72
C GLY A 73 -22.16 6.67 -12.22
N ALA A 74 -21.25 5.94 -11.57
CA ALA A 74 -20.88 4.60 -12.06
C ALA A 74 -21.81 3.51 -11.50
N GLY A 75 -22.53 2.80 -12.38
CA GLY A 75 -23.34 1.62 -12.06
C GLY A 75 -22.53 0.38 -11.66
N THR A 76 -21.21 0.50 -11.51
CA THR A 76 -20.29 -0.52 -11.04
C THR A 76 -19.82 -0.15 -9.64
N ASP A 77 -19.96 -1.06 -8.68
CA ASP A 77 -19.52 -0.83 -7.29
C ASP A 77 -17.99 -0.64 -7.24
N PRO A 78 -17.47 0.59 -7.04
CA PRO A 78 -16.03 0.85 -7.04
C PRO A 78 -15.32 0.21 -5.84
N ARG A 79 -16.09 -0.28 -4.85
CA ARG A 79 -15.58 -0.87 -3.61
C ARG A 79 -14.84 -2.18 -3.88
N GLY A 80 -15.36 -3.05 -4.74
CA GLY A 80 -14.73 -4.35 -5.05
C GLY A 80 -13.33 -4.22 -5.65
N SER A 81 -13.16 -3.31 -6.62
CA SER A 81 -11.87 -3.03 -7.24
C SER A 81 -10.86 -2.43 -6.26
N LEU A 82 -11.32 -1.53 -5.38
CA LEU A 82 -10.49 -0.96 -4.32
C LEU A 82 -9.97 -2.03 -3.34
N ILE A 83 -10.79 -3.02 -2.98
CA ILE A 83 -10.38 -4.15 -2.12
C ILE A 83 -9.28 -4.97 -2.80
N ALA A 84 -9.47 -5.32 -4.07
CA ALA A 84 -8.49 -6.12 -4.81
C ALA A 84 -7.15 -5.39 -4.90
N LEU A 85 -7.18 -4.09 -5.25
CA LEU A 85 -6.00 -3.23 -5.30
C LEU A 85 -5.31 -3.09 -3.94
N ALA A 86 -6.09 -2.87 -2.89
CA ALA A 86 -5.61 -2.78 -1.51
C ALA A 86 -4.90 -4.05 -1.05
N ALA A 87 -5.51 -5.22 -1.29
CA ALA A 87 -4.96 -6.51 -0.90
C ALA A 87 -3.66 -6.80 -1.66
N LEU A 88 -3.65 -6.58 -2.98
CA LEU A 88 -2.47 -6.72 -3.83
C LEU A 88 -1.33 -5.79 -3.38
N ALA A 89 -1.64 -4.51 -3.14
CA ALA A 89 -0.68 -3.55 -2.61
C ALA A 89 -0.13 -4.01 -1.26
N GLY A 90 -0.98 -4.45 -0.34
CA GLY A 90 -0.58 -4.96 0.98
C GLY A 90 0.40 -6.13 0.90
N VAL A 91 0.13 -7.11 0.04
CA VAL A 91 1.04 -8.24 -0.20
C VAL A 91 2.41 -7.76 -0.69
N LEU A 92 2.44 -6.84 -1.65
CA LEU A 92 3.69 -6.33 -2.23
C LEU A 92 4.46 -5.45 -1.24
N ILE A 93 3.78 -4.64 -0.43
CA ILE A 93 4.36 -3.81 0.64
C ILE A 93 5.12 -4.67 1.66
N CYS A 94 4.59 -5.87 1.96
CA CYS A 94 5.21 -6.83 2.86
C CYS A 94 6.34 -7.61 2.18
N ALA A 95 6.17 -7.98 0.90
CA ALA A 95 7.13 -8.78 0.15
C ALA A 95 8.38 -8.01 -0.30
N ALA A 96 8.25 -6.74 -0.72
CA ALA A 96 9.37 -5.95 -1.24
C ALA A 96 10.57 -5.86 -0.27
N PRO A 97 10.36 -5.53 1.03
CA PRO A 97 11.48 -5.46 1.96
C PRO A 97 12.05 -6.85 2.27
N LEU A 98 11.28 -7.94 2.11
CA LEU A 98 11.77 -9.31 2.36
C LEU A 98 12.74 -9.71 1.25
N LEU A 99 12.35 -9.40 0.02
CA LEU A 99 13.16 -9.62 -1.17
C LEU A 99 14.43 -8.77 -1.13
N TRP A 100 14.29 -7.50 -0.72
CA TRP A 100 15.44 -6.61 -0.54
C TRP A 100 16.39 -7.08 0.56
N GLY A 101 15.89 -7.33 1.77
CA GLY A 101 16.72 -7.77 2.89
C GLY A 101 17.42 -9.10 2.62
N ARG A 102 16.79 -10.01 1.87
CA ARG A 102 17.45 -11.22 1.38
C ARG A 102 18.56 -10.91 0.38
N ALA A 103 18.38 -9.93 -0.51
CA ALA A 103 19.35 -9.59 -1.55
C ALA A 103 20.61 -8.91 -0.99
N ILE A 104 20.49 -8.13 0.09
CA ILE A 104 21.61 -7.39 0.70
C ILE A 104 22.09 -7.98 2.04
N GLY A 105 21.44 -9.04 2.54
CA GLY A 105 21.79 -9.69 3.81
C GLY A 105 21.30 -8.97 5.07
N GLU A 106 20.57 -7.86 4.94
CA GLU A 106 20.03 -7.09 6.07
C GLU A 106 18.52 -7.34 6.24
N PHE A 107 18.16 -8.19 7.19
CA PHE A 107 16.75 -8.48 7.53
C PHE A 107 16.40 -7.96 8.94
N HIS A 108 15.49 -7.00 9.01
CA HIS A 108 15.01 -6.43 10.27
C HIS A 108 13.51 -6.65 10.41
N ALA A 109 13.12 -7.65 11.20
CA ALA A 109 11.72 -8.05 11.40
C ALA A 109 10.80 -6.89 11.84
N SER A 110 11.34 -5.91 12.57
CA SER A 110 10.61 -4.71 13.01
C SER A 110 10.02 -3.91 11.85
N HIS A 111 10.74 -3.76 10.72
CA HIS A 111 10.25 -3.03 9.55
C HIS A 111 9.07 -3.74 8.87
N HIS A 112 9.04 -5.07 8.93
CA HIS A 112 7.95 -5.88 8.38
C HIS A 112 6.72 -5.87 9.29
N LEU A 113 6.93 -5.91 10.60
CA LEU A 113 5.83 -5.84 11.57
C LEU A 113 5.09 -4.52 11.49
N VAL A 114 5.79 -3.38 11.42
CA VAL A 114 5.15 -2.06 11.30
C VAL A 114 4.34 -1.95 10.00
N ARG A 115 4.91 -2.39 8.87
CA ARG A 115 4.22 -2.39 7.56
C ARG A 115 3.02 -3.33 7.55
N GLY A 116 3.16 -4.52 8.11
CA GLY A 116 2.08 -5.50 8.25
C GLY A 116 0.94 -4.98 9.11
N LEU A 117 1.25 -4.31 10.22
CA LEU A 117 0.25 -3.67 11.09
C LEU A 117 -0.49 -2.53 10.39
N LEU A 118 0.21 -1.69 9.61
CA LEU A 118 -0.43 -0.64 8.82
C LEU A 118 -1.37 -1.20 7.75
N VAL A 119 -0.95 -2.25 7.04
CA VAL A 119 -1.79 -2.95 6.05
C VAL A 119 -3.01 -3.59 6.73
N ALA A 120 -2.81 -4.29 7.85
CA ALA A 120 -3.89 -4.93 8.61
C ALA A 120 -4.88 -3.89 9.15
N GLY A 121 -4.40 -2.79 9.73
CA GLY A 121 -5.23 -1.67 10.18
C GLY A 121 -6.03 -1.05 9.04
N SER A 122 -5.43 -0.89 7.86
CA SER A 122 -6.13 -0.40 6.66
C SER A 122 -7.26 -1.32 6.25
N LEU A 123 -7.02 -2.64 6.23
CA LEU A 123 -8.03 -3.64 5.90
C LEU A 123 -9.17 -3.64 6.93
N VAL A 124 -8.87 -3.56 8.23
CA VAL A 124 -9.88 -3.51 9.29
C VAL A 124 -10.75 -2.26 9.18
N LEU A 125 -10.14 -1.08 9.04
CA LEU A 125 -10.87 0.17 8.85
C LEU A 125 -11.76 0.10 7.60
N TYR A 126 -11.27 -0.54 6.54
CA TYR A 126 -12.01 -0.71 5.29
C TYR A 126 -13.19 -1.66 5.45
N SER A 127 -12.96 -2.83 6.06
CA SER A 127 -14.02 -3.80 6.36
C SER A 127 -15.10 -3.21 7.25
N TRP A 128 -14.72 -2.41 8.25
CA TRP A 128 -15.68 -1.66 9.05
C TRP A 128 -16.50 -0.71 8.18
N TYR A 129 -15.85 0.12 7.37
CA TYR A 129 -16.55 1.03 6.45
C TYR A 129 -17.55 0.31 5.54
N VAL A 130 -17.18 -0.83 4.95
CA VAL A 130 -18.09 -1.61 4.11
C VAL A 130 -19.27 -2.15 4.93
N ALA A 131 -19.02 -2.71 6.12
CA ALA A 131 -20.05 -3.25 6.98
C ALA A 131 -21.05 -2.18 7.46
N SER A 132 -20.60 -0.95 7.68
CA SER A 132 -21.47 0.16 8.14
C SER A 132 -22.23 0.87 7.01
N HIS A 133 -21.96 0.56 5.73
CA HIS A 133 -22.55 1.22 4.56
C HIS A 133 -23.17 0.21 3.56
N ARG A 134 -23.56 -0.96 4.07
CA ARG A 134 -24.46 -1.92 3.44
C ARG A 134 -25.80 -1.89 4.17
#